data_AF-A0A522L762-F1
#
_entry.id   AF-A0A522L762-F1
#
_cell.length_a   1.000
_cell.length_b   1.000
_cell.length_c   1.000
_cell.angle_alpha   90.00
_cell.angle_beta   90.00
_cell.angle_gamma   90.00
#
_symmetry.space_group_name_H-M   'P 1'
#
loop_
_entity.id
_entity.type
_entity.pdbx_description
1 polymer ?
#
loop_
_entity_poly.entity_id
_entity_poly.type
_entity_poly.pdbx_seq_one_letter_code
_entity_poly.pdbx_strand_id
1 'polypeptide(L)'
;LAQAVTYVSCAPKSNASYLSIEKATQDIKENKVQEVPDDLKDANYSGAETLGHGIGYKYAHDYPGHFVKQKYTRKKVRYYEPTNIGYEAKIKARLDKLSAKPDARQKDGLE
;
A
#
# COMPACT_ATOMS: atom_id res chain seq x y z
N LEU A 1 20.89 11.32 25.66
CA LEU A 1 19.44 11.60 25.80
C LEU A 1 19.10 13.06 25.46
N ALA A 2 19.73 14.06 26.09
CA ALA A 2 19.44 15.48 25.86
C ALA A 2 19.42 15.88 24.37
N GLN A 3 20.44 15.49 23.58
CA GLN A 3 20.50 15.77 22.15
C GLN A 3 19.30 15.21 21.36
N ALA A 4 18.86 13.99 21.66
CA ALA A 4 17.72 13.37 20.99
C ALA A 4 16.40 14.06 21.38
N VAL A 5 16.24 14.44 22.65
CA VAL A 5 15.06 15.19 23.12
C VAL A 5 14.99 16.54 22.41
N THR A 6 16.09 17.30 22.35
CA THR A 6 16.14 18.58 21.64
C THR A 6 15.79 18.41 20.16
N TYR A 7 16.35 17.38 19.50
CA TYR A 7 16.04 17.10 18.09
C TYR A 7 14.56 16.80 17.87
N VAL A 8 13.99 15.87 18.65
CA VAL A 8 12.57 15.49 18.52
C VAL A 8 11.66 16.68 18.82
N SER A 9 11.98 17.50 19.82
CA SER A 9 11.22 18.72 20.15
C SER A 9 11.17 19.72 18.99
N CYS A 10 12.27 19.89 18.25
CA CYS A 10 12.35 20.79 17.10
C CYS A 10 11.87 20.15 15.77
N ALA A 11 11.75 18.83 15.69
CA ALA A 11 11.37 18.14 14.47
C ALA A 11 9.93 18.45 14.01
N PRO A 12 9.64 18.40 12.69
CA PRO A 12 8.27 18.33 12.17
C PRO A 12 7.45 17.24 12.87
N LYS A 13 6.25 17.57 13.33
CA LYS A 13 5.37 16.62 14.03
C LYS A 13 4.27 16.12 13.09
N SER A 14 4.07 14.81 13.06
CA SER A 14 2.93 14.17 12.39
C SER A 14 2.57 12.89 13.11
N ASN A 15 1.29 12.69 13.37
CA ASN A 15 0.71 11.44 13.86
C ASN A 15 -0.03 10.68 12.75
N ALA A 16 0.13 11.05 11.48
CA ALA A 16 -0.63 10.46 10.37
C ALA A 16 -0.42 8.94 10.23
N SER A 17 0.83 8.47 10.38
CA SER A 17 1.11 7.03 10.39
C SER A 17 0.45 6.33 11.58
N TYR A 18 0.48 6.94 12.76
CA TYR A 18 -0.13 6.39 13.97
C TYR A 18 -1.65 6.22 13.78
N LEU A 19 -2.34 7.29 13.35
CA LEU A 19 -3.77 7.25 13.07
C LEU A 19 -4.13 6.25 11.97
N SER A 20 -3.27 6.07 10.97
CA SER A 20 -3.53 5.09 9.90
C SER A 20 -3.57 3.65 10.40
N ILE A 21 -2.70 3.30 11.35
CA ILE A 21 -2.67 1.98 11.98
C ILE A 21 -3.87 1.81 12.90
N GLU A 22 -4.23 2.85 13.65
CA GLU A 22 -5.40 2.84 14.54
C GLU A 22 -6.69 2.62 13.74
N LYS A 23 -6.89 3.34 12.62
CA LYS A 23 -8.02 3.14 11.70
C LYS A 23 -8.08 1.73 11.14
N ALA A 24 -6.96 1.19 10.65
CA ALA A 24 -6.91 -0.18 10.13
C ALA A 24 -7.21 -1.23 11.20
N THR A 25 -6.69 -1.02 12.42
CA THR A 25 -6.95 -1.89 13.57
C THR A 25 -8.42 -1.85 13.99
N GLN A 26 -9.04 -0.66 13.93
CA GLN A 26 -10.46 -0.50 14.24
C GLN A 26 -11.34 -1.25 13.23
N ASP A 27 -11.04 -1.16 11.94
CA ASP A 27 -11.77 -1.92 10.91
C ASP A 27 -11.68 -3.44 11.14
N ILE A 28 -10.53 -3.94 11.63
CA ILE A 28 -10.39 -5.36 12.01
C ILE A 28 -11.31 -5.69 13.19
N LYS A 29 -11.31 -4.87 14.25
CA LYS A 29 -12.16 -5.06 15.44
C LYS A 29 -13.66 -5.02 15.11
N GLU A 30 -14.03 -4.21 14.12
CA GLU A 30 -15.41 -4.06 13.66
C GLU A 30 -15.82 -5.08 12.59
N ASN A 31 -14.99 -6.11 12.32
CA ASN A 31 -15.20 -7.12 11.30
C ASN A 31 -15.43 -6.55 9.88
N LYS A 32 -14.86 -5.39 9.58
CA LYS A 32 -14.83 -4.78 8.22
C LYS A 32 -13.71 -5.34 7.35
N VAL A 33 -13.20 -6.52 7.71
CA VAL A 33 -12.11 -7.21 7.03
C VAL A 33 -12.49 -7.63 5.61
N GLN A 34 -11.49 -7.75 4.76
CA GLN A 34 -11.65 -8.15 3.37
C GLN A 34 -10.85 -9.43 3.13
N GLU A 35 -11.38 -10.33 2.32
CA GLU A 35 -10.60 -11.46 1.85
C GLU A 35 -9.40 -11.00 1.01
N VAL A 36 -8.30 -11.73 1.15
CA VAL A 36 -7.10 -11.52 0.33
C VAL A 36 -7.45 -11.80 -1.15
N PRO A 37 -7.14 -10.89 -2.09
CA PRO A 37 -7.27 -11.16 -3.52
C PRO A 37 -6.51 -12.42 -3.93
N ASP A 38 -7.04 -13.21 -4.86
CA ASP A 38 -6.44 -14.50 -5.25
C ASP A 38 -5.02 -14.32 -5.83
N ASP A 39 -4.79 -13.24 -6.58
CA ASP A 39 -3.47 -12.87 -7.11
C ASP A 39 -2.42 -12.58 -5.99
N LEU A 40 -2.85 -12.38 -4.74
CA LEU A 40 -1.97 -12.11 -3.60
C LEU A 40 -1.85 -13.28 -2.63
N LYS A 41 -2.63 -14.35 -2.82
CA LYS A 41 -2.53 -15.55 -1.99
C LYS A 41 -1.26 -16.32 -2.35
N ASP A 42 -0.74 -17.08 -1.39
CA ASP A 42 0.44 -17.90 -1.60
C ASP A 42 0.19 -18.94 -2.71
N ALA A 43 1.18 -19.09 -3.59
CA ALA A 43 1.16 -19.99 -4.74
C ALA A 43 1.93 -21.30 -4.47
N ASN A 44 2.66 -21.40 -3.35
CA ASN A 44 3.66 -22.45 -3.15
C ASN A 44 3.14 -23.74 -2.51
N TYR A 45 1.82 -23.93 -2.39
CA TYR A 45 1.24 -25.13 -1.78
C TYR A 45 0.49 -25.97 -2.83
N SER A 46 0.39 -27.29 -2.60
CA SER A 46 -0.04 -28.30 -3.58
C SER A 46 -1.45 -28.14 -4.16
N GLY A 47 -2.27 -27.24 -3.61
CA GLY A 47 -3.62 -26.92 -4.12
C GLY A 47 -3.75 -25.53 -4.74
N ALA A 48 -2.67 -24.74 -4.78
CA ALA A 48 -2.73 -23.34 -5.19
C ALA A 48 -3.15 -23.15 -6.65
N GLU A 49 -2.63 -23.98 -7.57
CA GLU A 49 -2.96 -23.91 -9.00
C GLU A 49 -4.44 -24.21 -9.25
N THR A 50 -4.98 -25.24 -8.60
CA THR A 50 -6.40 -25.62 -8.70
C THR A 50 -7.33 -24.54 -8.14
N LEU A 51 -6.88 -23.81 -7.12
CA LEU A 51 -7.63 -22.71 -6.49
C LEU A 51 -7.37 -21.35 -7.14
N GLY A 52 -6.51 -21.28 -8.16
CA GLY A 52 -6.15 -20.06 -8.87
C GLY A 52 -5.36 -19.04 -8.02
N HIS A 53 -4.70 -19.48 -6.95
CA HIS A 53 -3.93 -18.59 -6.09
C HIS A 53 -2.62 -18.18 -6.75
N GLY A 54 -2.26 -16.90 -6.61
CA GLY A 54 -1.04 -16.32 -7.17
C GLY A 54 -1.04 -16.14 -8.69
N ILE A 55 -2.04 -16.70 -9.40
CA ILE A 55 -2.24 -16.44 -10.83
C ILE A 55 -2.59 -14.96 -10.99
N GLY A 56 -1.86 -14.24 -11.84
CA GLY A 56 -2.07 -12.81 -12.08
C GLY A 56 -1.26 -11.87 -11.17
N TYR A 57 -0.46 -12.41 -10.24
CA TYR A 57 0.44 -11.59 -9.43
C TYR A 57 1.47 -10.86 -10.31
N LYS A 58 1.53 -9.53 -10.21
CA LYS A 58 2.53 -8.70 -10.89
C LYS A 58 3.68 -8.39 -9.93
N TYR A 59 4.84 -8.97 -10.18
CA TYR A 59 6.05 -8.69 -9.41
C TYR A 59 6.57 -7.28 -9.70
N ALA A 60 6.45 -6.38 -8.72
CA ALA A 60 6.68 -4.95 -8.94
C ALA A 60 8.09 -4.60 -9.44
N HIS A 61 9.10 -5.42 -9.13
CA HIS A 61 10.48 -5.16 -9.53
C HIS A 61 10.72 -5.26 -11.03
N ASP A 62 9.90 -6.03 -11.76
CA ASP A 62 10.00 -6.17 -13.21
C ASP A 62 9.42 -4.97 -13.98
N TYR A 63 8.72 -4.07 -13.28
CA TYR A 63 8.07 -2.92 -13.91
C TYR A 63 8.91 -1.64 -13.79
N PRO A 64 8.83 -0.72 -14.78
CA PRO A 64 9.57 0.53 -14.75
C PRO A 64 9.34 1.36 -13.48
N GLY A 65 10.45 1.70 -12.80
CA GLY A 65 10.43 2.42 -11.52
C GLY A 65 9.99 1.56 -10.34
N HIS A 66 10.09 0.23 -10.48
CA HIS A 66 9.74 -0.80 -9.49
C HIS A 66 8.34 -0.61 -8.90
N PHE A 67 7.38 -0.27 -9.78
CA PHE A 67 6.00 -0.03 -9.38
C PHE A 67 5.04 -0.51 -10.47
N VAL A 68 4.09 -1.33 -10.05
CA VAL A 68 2.96 -1.78 -10.84
C VAL A 68 1.67 -1.43 -10.12
N LYS A 69 0.68 -0.90 -10.86
CA LYS A 69 -0.64 -0.67 -10.28
C LYS A 69 -1.43 -1.98 -10.32
N GLN A 70 -1.53 -2.63 -9.17
CA GLN A 70 -2.31 -3.83 -8.92
C GLN A 70 -3.34 -3.58 -7.81
N LYS A 71 -4.43 -4.35 -7.78
CA LYS A 71 -5.39 -4.32 -6.67
C LYS A 71 -4.81 -5.09 -5.49
N TYR A 72 -4.50 -4.39 -4.40
CA TYR A 72 -4.02 -5.00 -3.16
C TYR A 72 -5.14 -5.29 -2.14
N THR A 73 -6.31 -4.67 -2.33
CA THR A 73 -7.51 -4.87 -1.51
C THR A 73 -8.72 -5.06 -2.42
N ARG A 74 -9.75 -5.79 -1.97
CA ARG A 74 -10.98 -6.02 -2.74
C ARG A 74 -11.85 -4.78 -2.83
N LYS A 75 -11.94 -4.02 -1.74
CA LYS A 75 -12.60 -2.71 -1.66
C LYS A 75 -11.53 -1.63 -1.51
N LYS A 76 -11.77 -0.47 -2.12
CA LYS A 76 -10.86 0.67 -2.04
C LYS A 76 -10.89 1.23 -0.61
N VAL A 77 -9.81 1.04 0.13
CA VAL A 77 -9.60 1.60 1.46
C VAL A 77 -8.33 2.45 1.45
N ARG A 78 -8.35 3.56 2.21
CA ARG A 78 -7.20 4.44 2.37
C ARG A 78 -7.12 4.87 3.83
N TYR A 79 -6.14 4.34 4.54
CA TYR A 79 -5.93 4.67 5.95
C TYR A 79 -4.88 5.77 6.16
N TYR A 80 -3.82 5.75 5.33
CA TYR A 80 -2.73 6.70 5.44
C TYR A 80 -3.01 7.98 4.65
N GLU A 81 -3.03 9.09 5.38
CA GLU A 81 -3.30 10.43 4.87
C GLU A 81 -2.13 11.34 5.28
N PRO A 82 -1.03 11.38 4.49
CA PRO A 82 0.16 12.17 4.84
C PRO A 82 -0.15 13.66 4.91
N THR A 83 0.50 14.34 5.85
CA THR A 83 0.43 15.80 5.95
C THR A 83 1.36 16.47 4.94
N ASN A 84 1.31 17.80 4.88
CA ASN A 84 2.24 18.61 4.07
C ASN A 84 3.48 19.06 4.88
N ILE A 85 3.70 18.53 6.09
CA ILE A 85 4.75 19.01 6.99
C ILE A 85 5.99 18.14 6.90
N GLY A 86 7.17 18.77 6.80
CA GLY A 86 8.45 18.07 6.78
C GLY A 86 8.57 17.08 5.62
N TYR A 87 9.02 15.87 5.91
CA TYR A 87 9.24 14.85 4.87
C TYR A 87 7.93 14.26 4.31
N GLU A 88 6.81 14.35 5.03
CA GLU A 88 5.53 13.82 4.56
C GLU A 88 5.03 14.49 3.28
N ALA A 89 5.39 15.75 3.02
CA ALA A 89 5.09 16.42 1.76
C ALA A 89 5.67 15.66 0.55
N LYS A 90 6.89 15.12 0.67
CA LYS A 90 7.53 14.30 -0.38
C LYS A 90 6.82 12.95 -0.53
N ILE A 91 6.42 12.34 0.59
CA ILE A 91 5.67 11.07 0.60
C ILE A 91 4.32 11.27 -0.11
N LYS A 92 3.59 12.33 0.24
CA LYS A 92 2.31 12.68 -0.40
C LYS A 92 2.46 12.88 -1.89
N ALA A 93 3.43 13.69 -2.32
CA ALA A 93 3.70 13.92 -3.74
C ALA A 93 4.04 12.61 -4.49
N ARG A 94 4.77 11.68 -3.85
CA ARG A 94 5.02 10.35 -4.42
C ARG A 94 3.73 9.54 -4.52
N LEU A 95 2.92 9.47 -3.46
CA LEU A 95 1.66 8.72 -3.45
C LEU A 95 0.67 9.24 -4.49
N ASP A 96 0.57 10.57 -4.64
CA ASP A 96 -0.30 11.20 -5.64
C ASP A 96 0.15 10.81 -7.06
N LYS A 97 1.46 10.88 -7.36
CA LYS A 97 2.04 10.43 -8.64
C LYS A 97 1.77 8.94 -8.91
N LEU A 98 1.89 8.08 -7.90
CA LEU A 98 1.64 6.65 -8.04
C LEU A 98 0.15 6.36 -8.27
N SER A 99 -0.75 7.11 -7.62
CA SER A 99 -2.19 6.96 -7.78
C SER A 99 -2.69 7.29 -9.19
N ALA A 100 -2.02 8.24 -9.85
CA ALA A 100 -2.32 8.72 -11.19
C ALA A 100 -1.85 7.78 -12.32
N LYS A 101 -0.95 6.82 -12.04
CA LYS A 101 -0.51 5.84 -13.05
C LYS A 101 -1.70 4.95 -13.48
N PRO A 102 -1.80 4.56 -14.76
CA PRO A 102 -2.81 3.62 -15.24
C PRO A 102 -2.59 2.20 -14.71
N ASP A 103 -3.64 1.38 -14.68
CA ASP A 103 -3.57 -0.03 -14.26
C ASP A 103 -2.74 -0.81 -15.30
N ALA A 104 -1.80 -1.63 -14.84
CA ALA A 104 -0.93 -2.38 -15.74
C ALA A 104 -1.70 -3.40 -16.59
N ARG A 105 -2.93 -3.77 -16.21
CA ARG A 105 -3.77 -4.68 -17.01
C ARG A 105 -4.29 -4.09 -18.33
N GLN A 106 -4.19 -2.77 -18.54
CA GLN A 106 -4.67 -2.12 -19.77
C GLN A 106 -3.68 -2.16 -20.94
N LYS A 107 -2.44 -2.60 -20.73
CA LYS A 107 -1.42 -2.61 -21.79
C LYS A 107 -1.22 -3.96 -22.48
N ASP A 108 -1.66 -5.05 -21.86
CA ASP A 108 -1.44 -6.43 -22.35
C ASP A 108 -2.49 -6.88 -23.40
N GLY A 109 -3.29 -5.95 -23.97
CA GLY A 109 -4.40 -6.23 -24.91
C GLY A 109 -4.30 -5.50 -26.25
N LEU A 110 -3.11 -5.08 -26.65
CA LEU A 110 -2.83 -4.36 -27.89
C LEU A 110 -1.53 -4.89 -28.53
N GLU A 111 -1.57 -6.15 -28.95
CA GLU A 111 -0.74 -6.71 -30.03
C GLU A 111 -1.57 -7.68 -30.87
#